data_AF-A0AAZ1Y550-F1
#
_entry.id   AF-A0AAZ1Y550-F1
#
_cell.length_a   1.000
_cell.length_b   1.000
_cell.length_c   1.000
_cell.angle_alpha   90.00
_cell.angle_beta   90.00
_cell.angle_gamma   90.00
#
_symmetry.space_group_name_H-M   'P 1'
#
loop_
_entity.id
_entity.type
_entity.pdbx_description
1 polymer ?
#
loop_
_entity_poly.entity_id
_entity_poly.type
_entity_poly.pdbx_seq_one_letter_code
_entity_poly.pdbx_strand_id
1 'polypeptide(L)'
;PSNYNHTNTSDYSWYDVDDPKDKSDWETYKNITDSGLQICENIKDIECRAVDYPDKTFDDFVAETGQVVTCDQDIGLICRAEDQTRPPRKCFDYEIRVYCCNICTTCAWSGWYDVDDPKDKSDWETYKNITDNSGLQICENIKDIECRAVDYPDKTFDDFVAETGQVVTCDQDIGLICVGQKTRPDHQESALTMRSGYIVATYVQQPHRLVLRLHRHL
;
A
#
# COMPACT_ATOMS: atom_id res chain seq x y z
N PRO A 1 -27.99 -20.37 13.14
CA PRO A 1 -27.35 -21.46 12.34
C PRO A 1 -27.50 -21.15 10.85
N SER A 2 -26.51 -20.56 10.19
CA SER A 2 -25.12 -21.00 10.06
C SER A 2 -24.15 -19.81 9.97
N ASN A 3 -23.05 -19.92 10.71
CA ASN A 3 -21.91 -19.02 10.67
C ASN A 3 -21.28 -19.02 9.26
N TYR A 4 -21.39 -17.91 8.53
CA TYR A 4 -20.43 -17.60 7.48
C TYR A 4 -19.29 -16.82 8.12
N ASN A 5 -18.22 -17.55 8.46
CA ASN A 5 -16.96 -16.98 8.87
C ASN A 5 -16.41 -16.16 7.70
N HIS A 6 -16.49 -14.84 7.79
CA HIS A 6 -15.72 -13.94 6.95
C HIS A 6 -14.26 -13.98 7.39
N THR A 7 -13.52 -15.00 6.93
CA THR A 7 -12.06 -14.91 6.88
C THR A 7 -11.70 -14.07 5.67
N ASN A 8 -11.40 -12.82 5.94
CA ASN A 8 -10.76 -11.88 5.04
C ASN A 8 -9.31 -12.35 4.83
N THR A 9 -9.12 -13.44 4.10
CA THR A 9 -7.81 -14.10 3.90
C THR A 9 -7.65 -14.46 2.43
N SER A 10 -7.49 -13.46 1.55
CA SER A 10 -7.21 -13.71 0.13
C SER A 10 -5.92 -13.04 -0.36
N ASP A 11 -5.23 -12.25 0.47
CA ASP A 11 -4.02 -11.52 0.04
C ASP A 11 -2.71 -12.31 0.22
N TYR A 12 -2.76 -13.52 0.81
CA TYR A 12 -1.54 -14.30 1.11
C TYR A 12 -1.64 -15.81 0.86
N SER A 13 -2.79 -16.32 0.40
CA SER A 13 -2.98 -17.76 0.17
C SER A 13 -2.72 -18.12 -1.29
N TRP A 14 -2.23 -19.33 -1.51
CA TRP A 14 -2.06 -19.90 -2.84
C TRP A 14 -3.39 -20.44 -3.37
N TYR A 15 -3.61 -20.27 -4.66
CA TYR A 15 -4.70 -20.83 -5.45
C TYR A 15 -4.15 -22.01 -6.25
N ASP A 16 -4.78 -23.14 -6.03
CA ASP A 16 -4.51 -24.44 -6.63
C ASP A 16 -5.88 -25.07 -6.88
N VAL A 17 -6.47 -24.78 -8.04
CA VAL A 17 -7.88 -25.14 -8.37
C VAL A 17 -7.99 -26.14 -9.51
N ASP A 18 -6.92 -26.36 -10.26
CA ASP A 18 -6.79 -27.36 -11.29
C ASP A 18 -5.63 -28.32 -10.97
N ASP A 19 -5.78 -29.59 -11.36
CA ASP A 19 -4.71 -30.59 -11.20
C ASP A 19 -4.36 -31.11 -12.60
N PRO A 20 -3.11 -31.56 -12.87
CA PRO A 20 -2.68 -32.06 -14.17
C PRO A 20 -3.17 -33.47 -14.53
N LYS A 21 -4.43 -33.80 -14.19
CA LYS A 21 -5.13 -35.04 -14.51
C LYS A 21 -5.31 -35.23 -16.01
N ASP A 22 -5.59 -34.15 -16.74
CA ASP A 22 -5.68 -34.17 -18.20
C ASP A 22 -4.35 -33.85 -18.90
N LYS A 23 -3.26 -33.74 -18.11
CA LYS A 23 -1.90 -33.35 -18.46
C LYS A 23 -1.66 -31.85 -18.66
N SER A 24 -2.67 -31.02 -18.58
CA SER A 24 -2.56 -29.55 -18.57
C SER A 24 -2.82 -29.05 -17.16
N ASP A 25 -2.44 -27.82 -16.87
CA ASP A 25 -2.70 -27.21 -15.57
C ASP A 25 -3.06 -25.72 -15.76
N TRP A 26 -4.12 -25.27 -15.08
CA TRP A 26 -4.84 -24.04 -15.40
C TRP A 26 -5.29 -23.25 -14.17
N GLU A 27 -4.35 -22.63 -13.49
CA GLU A 27 -4.59 -21.64 -12.43
C GLU A 27 -4.97 -20.26 -13.01
N THR A 28 -5.98 -20.23 -13.86
CA THR A 28 -6.49 -18.97 -14.44
C THR A 28 -7.47 -18.30 -13.49
N TYR A 29 -7.57 -16.97 -13.52
CA TYR A 29 -8.54 -16.24 -12.70
C TYR A 29 -9.99 -16.67 -12.98
N LYS A 30 -10.26 -17.09 -14.23
CA LYS A 30 -11.54 -17.68 -14.60
C LYS A 30 -11.78 -19.00 -13.87
N ASN A 31 -10.84 -19.94 -13.89
CA ASN A 31 -10.99 -21.22 -13.20
C ASN A 31 -11.11 -21.03 -11.68
N ILE A 32 -10.33 -20.11 -11.10
CA ILE A 32 -10.40 -19.76 -9.68
C ILE A 32 -11.80 -19.25 -9.33
N THR A 33 -12.35 -18.31 -10.09
CA THR A 33 -13.70 -17.77 -9.84
C THR A 33 -14.81 -18.79 -10.12
N ASP A 34 -14.67 -19.63 -11.15
CA ASP A 34 -15.60 -20.72 -11.45
C ASP A 34 -15.60 -21.81 -10.34
N SER A 35 -14.50 -21.99 -9.61
CA SER A 35 -14.41 -22.87 -8.43
C SER A 35 -15.17 -22.35 -7.21
N GLY A 36 -15.60 -21.08 -7.24
CA GLY A 36 -16.28 -20.40 -6.14
C GLY A 36 -15.35 -19.63 -5.19
N LEU A 37 -14.05 -19.61 -5.47
CA LEU A 37 -13.10 -18.75 -4.77
C LEU A 37 -13.20 -17.30 -5.26
N GLN A 38 -12.77 -16.36 -4.43
CA GLN A 38 -12.72 -14.94 -4.77
C GLN A 38 -11.28 -14.52 -5.01
N ILE A 39 -11.08 -13.78 -6.10
CA ILE A 39 -9.85 -13.08 -6.41
C ILE A 39 -10.13 -11.58 -6.44
N CYS A 40 -9.15 -10.76 -6.10
CA CYS A 40 -9.31 -9.32 -6.12
C CYS A 40 -9.42 -8.78 -7.55
N GLU A 41 -10.06 -7.61 -7.69
CA GLU A 41 -10.32 -6.99 -9.00
C GLU A 41 -9.09 -6.26 -9.58
N ASN A 42 -8.18 -5.77 -8.73
CA ASN A 42 -6.98 -5.03 -9.15
C ASN A 42 -5.71 -5.79 -8.77
N ILE A 43 -5.30 -6.72 -9.64
CA ILE A 43 -4.07 -7.48 -9.46
C ILE A 43 -2.88 -6.59 -9.87
N LYS A 44 -1.93 -6.45 -8.95
CA LYS A 44 -0.68 -5.70 -9.17
C LYS A 44 0.47 -6.58 -9.59
N ASP A 45 0.49 -7.80 -9.09
CA ASP A 45 1.54 -8.76 -9.38
C ASP A 45 1.02 -10.18 -9.13
N ILE A 46 1.72 -11.15 -9.70
CA ILE A 46 1.43 -12.57 -9.59
C ILE A 46 2.72 -13.33 -9.29
N GLU A 47 2.61 -14.31 -8.41
CA GLU A 47 3.63 -15.30 -8.15
C GLU A 47 3.08 -16.67 -8.51
N CYS A 48 3.88 -17.44 -9.24
CA CYS A 48 3.56 -18.82 -9.59
C CYS A 48 4.64 -19.72 -9.00
N ARG A 49 4.30 -20.97 -8.68
CA ARG A 49 5.29 -21.99 -8.32
C ARG A 49 4.73 -23.39 -8.52
N ALA A 50 5.61 -24.37 -8.55
CA ALA A 50 5.20 -25.77 -8.54
C ALA A 50 4.84 -26.20 -7.11
N VAL A 51 3.70 -26.88 -6.95
CA VAL A 51 3.16 -27.32 -5.65
C VAL A 51 4.15 -28.21 -4.90
N ASP A 52 4.72 -29.20 -5.60
CA ASP A 52 5.66 -30.16 -5.02
C ASP A 52 7.10 -29.61 -4.82
N TYR A 53 7.40 -28.41 -5.32
CA TYR A 53 8.74 -27.81 -5.28
C TYR A 53 8.70 -26.34 -4.83
N PRO A 54 8.14 -26.04 -3.65
CA PRO A 54 7.90 -24.66 -3.20
C PRO A 54 9.18 -23.88 -2.88
N ASP A 55 10.31 -24.57 -2.67
CA ASP A 55 11.62 -23.98 -2.40
C ASP A 55 12.35 -23.51 -3.66
N LYS A 56 11.84 -23.86 -4.86
CA LYS A 56 12.41 -23.41 -6.13
C LYS A 56 11.63 -22.23 -6.66
N THR A 57 12.36 -21.27 -7.23
CA THR A 57 11.73 -20.19 -7.99
C THR A 57 11.05 -20.76 -9.23
N PHE A 58 10.00 -20.08 -9.70
CA PHE A 58 9.29 -20.47 -10.91
C PHE A 58 10.23 -20.61 -12.11
N ASP A 59 11.06 -19.59 -12.34
CA ASP A 59 11.97 -19.52 -13.48
C ASP A 59 13.02 -20.65 -13.44
N ASP A 60 13.62 -20.91 -12.27
CA ASP A 60 14.57 -22.00 -12.12
C ASP A 60 13.90 -23.35 -12.38
N PHE A 61 12.71 -23.58 -11.83
CA PHE A 61 11.98 -24.83 -11.99
C PHE A 61 11.59 -25.07 -13.46
N VAL A 62 11.05 -24.05 -14.13
CA VAL A 62 10.68 -24.13 -15.55
C VAL A 62 11.92 -24.35 -16.43
N ALA A 63 13.04 -23.66 -16.15
CA ALA A 63 14.29 -23.83 -16.89
C ALA A 63 14.89 -25.24 -16.73
N GLU A 64 14.92 -25.77 -15.51
CA GLU A 64 15.46 -27.10 -15.22
C GLU A 64 14.62 -28.23 -15.83
N THR A 65 13.30 -28.15 -15.68
CA THR A 65 12.36 -29.16 -16.21
C THR A 65 12.18 -29.03 -17.72
N GLY A 66 12.37 -27.82 -18.25
CA GLY A 66 12.08 -27.48 -19.63
C GLY A 66 10.59 -27.46 -19.95
N GLN A 67 9.73 -27.19 -18.97
CA GLN A 67 8.30 -26.97 -19.21
C GLN A 67 8.09 -25.68 -20.02
N VAL A 68 6.98 -25.61 -20.76
CA VAL A 68 6.51 -24.36 -21.35
C VAL A 68 5.28 -23.92 -20.57
N VAL A 69 5.45 -22.93 -19.71
CA VAL A 69 4.40 -22.44 -18.80
C VAL A 69 4.31 -20.93 -18.88
N THR A 70 3.10 -20.39 -18.96
CA THR A 70 2.83 -18.96 -18.87
C THR A 70 2.38 -18.65 -17.45
N CYS A 71 3.06 -17.72 -16.78
CA CYS A 71 2.63 -17.08 -15.54
C CYS A 71 2.47 -15.59 -15.86
N ASP A 72 1.24 -15.09 -15.91
CA ASP A 72 0.94 -13.77 -16.45
C ASP A 72 -0.11 -13.04 -15.62
N GLN A 73 0.15 -11.76 -15.36
CA GLN A 73 -0.65 -10.94 -14.46
C GLN A 73 -2.09 -10.73 -14.94
N ASP A 74 -2.37 -10.80 -16.24
CA ASP A 74 -3.69 -10.52 -16.80
C ASP A 74 -4.60 -11.76 -16.84
N ILE A 75 -4.03 -12.97 -16.75
CA ILE A 75 -4.78 -14.22 -16.95
C ILE A 75 -4.59 -15.27 -15.85
N GLY A 76 -3.48 -15.24 -15.11
CA GLY A 76 -3.07 -16.29 -14.17
C GLY A 76 -1.98 -17.18 -14.75
N LEU A 77 -2.03 -18.48 -14.43
CA LEU A 77 -1.10 -19.47 -14.98
C LEU A 77 -1.77 -20.42 -15.98
N ILE A 78 -1.02 -20.73 -17.04
CA ILE A 78 -1.42 -21.68 -18.09
C ILE A 78 -0.23 -22.59 -18.41
N CYS A 79 -0.42 -23.89 -18.18
CA CYS A 79 0.42 -24.94 -18.74
C CYS A 79 -0.41 -25.85 -19.63
N ARG A 80 -0.09 -25.93 -20.92
CA ARG A 80 -0.80 -26.80 -21.86
C ARG A 80 -0.02 -28.07 -22.13
N ALA A 81 -0.70 -29.21 -22.11
CA ALA A 81 -0.11 -30.51 -22.44
C ALA A 81 0.54 -30.53 -23.84
N GLU A 82 -0.07 -29.86 -24.81
CA GLU A 82 0.39 -29.80 -26.21
C GLU A 82 1.72 -29.06 -26.39
N ASP A 83 2.04 -28.14 -25.47
CA ASP A 83 3.31 -27.40 -25.47
C ASP A 83 4.45 -28.21 -24.81
N GLN A 84 4.12 -29.28 -24.05
CA GLN A 84 5.11 -30.08 -23.32
C GLN A 84 5.75 -31.16 -24.22
N THR A 85 6.82 -30.79 -24.91
CA THR A 85 7.53 -31.69 -25.83
C THR A 85 8.44 -32.71 -25.15
N ARG A 86 8.92 -32.41 -23.93
CA ARG A 86 9.85 -33.24 -23.16
C ARG A 86 9.10 -34.23 -22.26
N PRO A 87 9.61 -35.46 -22.04
CA PRO A 87 9.07 -36.36 -21.02
C PRO A 87 9.00 -35.65 -19.66
N PRO A 88 7.88 -35.76 -18.91
CA PRO A 88 6.78 -36.71 -19.09
C PRO A 88 5.71 -36.33 -20.12
N ARG A 89 5.85 -35.21 -20.85
CA ARG A 89 4.88 -34.66 -21.82
C ARG A 89 3.52 -34.36 -21.18
N LYS A 90 3.60 -33.77 -19.99
CA LYS A 90 2.50 -33.26 -19.20
C LYS A 90 3.01 -32.12 -18.33
N CYS A 91 2.11 -31.28 -17.85
CA CYS A 91 2.39 -30.27 -16.84
C CYS A 91 2.74 -30.92 -15.49
N PHE A 92 3.62 -30.24 -14.75
CA PHE A 92 3.64 -30.34 -13.29
C PHE A 92 2.43 -29.60 -12.72
N ASP A 93 2.22 -29.80 -11.44
CA ASP A 93 1.17 -29.16 -10.66
C ASP A 93 1.67 -27.81 -10.18
N TYR A 94 0.93 -26.74 -10.46
CA TYR A 94 1.29 -25.37 -10.12
C TYR A 94 0.19 -24.72 -9.28
N GLU A 95 0.62 -23.76 -8.47
CA GLU A 95 -0.28 -22.88 -7.73
C GLU A 95 0.14 -21.42 -7.95
N ILE A 96 -0.82 -20.49 -7.82
CA ILE A 96 -0.56 -19.06 -7.95
C ILE A 96 -0.93 -18.29 -6.69
N ARG A 97 -0.26 -17.16 -6.47
CA ARG A 97 -0.61 -16.17 -5.46
C ARG A 97 -0.64 -14.81 -6.14
N VAL A 98 -1.70 -14.04 -5.90
CA VAL A 98 -1.82 -12.69 -6.44
C VAL A 98 -1.61 -11.64 -5.36
N TYR A 99 -0.99 -10.54 -5.75
CA TYR A 99 -0.83 -9.35 -4.93
C TYR A 99 -1.81 -8.30 -5.40
N CYS A 100 -2.69 -7.89 -4.51
CA CYS A 100 -3.79 -7.00 -4.84
C CYS A 100 -3.49 -5.57 -4.44
N CYS A 101 -3.86 -4.62 -5.29
CA CYS A 101 -4.20 -3.29 -4.79
C CYS A 101 -5.67 -3.29 -4.41
N ASN A 102 -5.98 -2.86 -3.19
CA ASN A 102 -7.36 -2.55 -2.83
C ASN A 102 -7.89 -1.47 -3.79
N ILE A 103 -8.94 -1.78 -4.57
CA ILE A 103 -9.61 -0.76 -5.39
C ILE A 103 -10.24 0.24 -4.43
N CYS A 104 -9.70 1.44 -4.41
CA CYS A 104 -10.28 2.52 -3.66
C CYS A 104 -11.34 3.20 -4.53
N THR A 105 -12.63 2.95 -4.31
CA THR A 105 -13.69 3.54 -5.14
C THR A 105 -14.12 4.94 -4.68
N THR A 106 -13.59 5.41 -3.55
CA THR A 106 -13.88 6.73 -2.98
C THR A 106 -12.61 7.39 -2.47
N CYS A 107 -12.40 8.67 -2.78
CA CYS A 107 -11.37 9.46 -2.11
C CYS A 107 -11.96 10.12 -0.85
N ALA A 108 -11.19 10.11 0.24
CA ALA A 108 -11.54 10.79 1.48
C ALA A 108 -10.29 11.41 2.09
N TRP A 109 -10.48 12.50 2.82
CA TRP A 109 -9.44 13.05 3.69
C TRP A 109 -9.21 12.09 4.86
N SER A 110 -7.95 11.89 5.22
CA SER A 110 -7.59 11.25 6.48
C SER A 110 -8.03 12.10 7.68
N GLY A 111 -7.83 11.58 8.89
CA GLY A 111 -7.71 12.45 10.06
C GLY A 111 -6.44 13.31 9.99
N TRP A 112 -6.30 14.21 10.95
CA TRP A 112 -5.06 14.95 11.16
C TRP A 112 -4.01 14.06 11.82
N TYR A 113 -2.81 14.05 11.27
CA TYR A 113 -1.63 13.43 11.87
C TYR A 113 -0.83 14.50 12.60
N ASP A 114 -0.52 14.20 13.86
CA ASP A 114 0.22 15.03 14.82
C ASP A 114 1.16 14.08 15.58
N VAL A 115 2.34 13.82 15.01
CA VAL A 115 3.22 12.72 15.46
C VAL A 115 4.54 13.24 16.01
N ASP A 116 4.93 14.46 15.65
CA ASP A 116 6.04 15.18 16.24
C ASP A 116 5.51 16.35 17.04
N ASP A 117 6.17 16.68 18.15
CA ASP A 117 5.84 17.88 18.93
C ASP A 117 7.03 18.83 18.82
N PRO A 118 6.83 20.16 18.77
CA PRO A 118 7.88 21.14 18.57
C PRO A 118 8.82 21.38 19.77
N LYS A 119 9.20 20.33 20.51
CA LYS A 119 10.03 20.34 21.72
C LYS A 119 11.45 20.83 21.46
N ASP A 120 11.98 20.61 20.27
CA ASP A 120 13.32 21.03 19.84
C ASP A 120 13.32 22.18 18.81
N LYS A 121 12.14 22.81 18.60
CA LYS A 121 11.89 23.84 17.58
C LYS A 121 11.92 23.30 16.14
N SER A 122 11.69 22.02 15.94
CA SER A 122 11.35 21.40 14.66
C SER A 122 10.03 20.64 14.81
N ASP A 123 9.31 20.48 13.70
CA ASP A 123 8.05 19.73 13.70
C ASP A 123 7.89 19.02 12.37
N TRP A 124 7.97 17.70 12.41
CA TRP A 124 8.14 16.87 11.22
C TRP A 124 7.02 15.82 11.10
N GLU A 125 5.90 16.23 10.51
CA GLU A 125 4.80 15.33 10.11
C GLU A 125 5.07 14.75 8.71
N THR A 126 6.27 14.18 8.54
CA THR A 126 6.61 13.43 7.32
C THR A 126 5.91 12.08 7.32
N TYR A 127 5.60 11.55 6.13
CA TYR A 127 4.96 10.23 6.04
C TYR A 127 5.79 9.13 6.70
N LYS A 128 7.12 9.20 6.58
CA LYS A 128 8.04 8.29 7.25
C LYS A 128 7.94 8.36 8.77
N ASN A 129 7.92 9.57 9.34
CA ASN A 129 7.78 9.73 10.79
C ASN A 129 6.42 9.21 11.28
N ILE A 130 5.36 9.48 10.52
CA ILE A 130 4.02 8.97 10.83
C ILE A 130 4.03 7.44 10.84
N THR A 131 4.55 6.78 9.80
CA THR A 131 4.57 5.30 9.75
C THR A 131 5.45 4.68 10.81
N ASP A 132 6.64 5.24 11.04
CA ASP A 132 7.65 4.65 11.93
C ASP A 132 7.30 4.82 13.41
N ASN A 133 6.63 5.92 13.80
CA ASN A 133 6.42 6.28 15.20
C ASN A 133 5.00 6.08 15.72
N SER A 134 3.99 5.94 14.85
CA SER A 134 2.58 5.82 15.27
C SER A 134 1.97 4.43 15.03
N GLY A 135 2.62 3.58 14.23
CA GLY A 135 2.04 2.33 13.74
C GLY A 135 0.84 2.54 12.80
N LEU A 136 0.57 3.78 12.38
CA LEU A 136 -0.44 4.11 11.38
C LEU A 136 0.11 3.80 9.98
N GLN A 137 -0.74 3.22 9.15
CA GLN A 137 -0.43 2.99 7.74
C GLN A 137 -1.04 4.12 6.91
N ILE A 138 -0.19 4.92 6.25
CA ILE A 138 -0.64 5.90 5.25
C ILE A 138 -0.97 5.15 3.97
N CYS A 139 -2.13 5.45 3.38
CA CYS A 139 -2.54 4.82 2.12
C CYS A 139 -1.62 5.23 0.97
N GLU A 140 -1.28 4.27 0.11
CA GLU A 140 -0.57 4.55 -1.14
C GLU A 140 -1.46 5.34 -2.12
N ASN A 141 -0.85 6.16 -2.99
CA ASN A 141 -1.52 7.04 -3.97
C ASN A 141 -2.16 8.32 -3.41
N ILE A 142 -1.40 9.08 -2.61
CA ILE A 142 -1.80 10.40 -2.11
C ILE A 142 -2.14 11.31 -3.30
N LYS A 143 -3.34 11.90 -3.26
CA LYS A 143 -3.87 12.77 -4.32
C LYS A 143 -3.77 14.26 -3.98
N ASP A 144 -3.78 14.57 -2.70
CA ASP A 144 -3.67 15.93 -2.18
C ASP A 144 -3.20 15.91 -0.72
N ILE A 145 -2.69 17.03 -0.24
CA ILE A 145 -2.20 17.23 1.13
C ILE A 145 -2.71 18.55 1.69
N GLU A 146 -3.08 18.55 2.96
CA GLU A 146 -3.44 19.75 3.70
C GLU A 146 -2.58 19.85 4.96
N CYS A 147 -2.00 21.02 5.21
CA CYS A 147 -1.21 21.31 6.39
C CYS A 147 -1.82 22.47 7.18
N ARG A 148 -1.77 22.43 8.52
CA ARG A 148 -2.28 23.50 9.39
C ARG A 148 -1.42 23.70 10.62
N ALA A 149 -1.39 24.93 11.14
CA ALA A 149 -0.85 25.21 12.47
C ALA A 149 -1.90 24.88 13.53
N VAL A 150 -1.51 24.15 14.58
CA VAL A 150 -2.41 23.66 15.63
C VAL A 150 -3.05 24.81 16.41
N ASP A 151 -2.26 25.78 16.85
CA ASP A 151 -2.75 26.88 17.70
C ASP A 151 -3.47 28.00 16.94
N TYR A 152 -3.49 27.94 15.61
CA TYR A 152 -4.07 28.98 14.76
C TYR A 152 -5.02 28.38 13.71
N PRO A 153 -6.08 27.66 14.14
CA PRO A 153 -6.97 26.94 13.23
C PRO A 153 -7.80 27.85 12.31
N ASP A 154 -7.93 29.13 12.66
CA ASP A 154 -8.66 30.14 11.88
C ASP A 154 -7.82 30.76 10.75
N LYS A 155 -6.51 30.50 10.71
CA LYS A 155 -5.62 31.00 9.66
C LYS A 155 -5.34 29.92 8.63
N THR A 156 -5.22 30.33 7.37
CA THR A 156 -4.71 29.44 6.33
C THR A 156 -3.22 29.19 6.58
N PHE A 157 -2.73 28.05 6.08
CA PHE A 157 -1.32 27.69 6.18
C PHE A 157 -0.42 28.78 5.57
N ASP A 158 -0.76 29.23 4.36
CA ASP A 158 0.01 30.25 3.63
C ASP A 158 0.03 31.59 4.37
N ASP A 159 -1.11 32.04 4.89
CA ASP A 159 -1.18 33.30 5.66
C ASP A 159 -0.34 33.20 6.94
N PHE A 160 -0.43 32.07 7.66
CA PHE A 160 0.34 31.86 8.87
C PHE A 160 1.85 31.86 8.61
N VAL A 161 2.29 31.16 7.56
CA VAL A 161 3.70 31.10 7.16
C VAL A 161 4.20 32.48 6.72
N ALA A 162 3.41 33.22 5.93
CA ALA A 162 3.77 34.55 5.45
C ALA A 162 3.88 35.58 6.59
N GLU A 163 2.96 35.55 7.56
CA GLU A 163 2.96 36.47 8.69
C GLU A 163 4.06 36.17 9.71
N THR A 164 4.30 34.89 10.00
CA THR A 164 5.28 34.47 11.00
C THR A 164 6.70 34.43 10.44
N GLY A 165 6.86 34.28 9.13
CA GLY A 165 8.17 34.10 8.48
C GLY A 165 8.84 32.76 8.80
N GLN A 166 8.09 31.76 9.27
CA GLN A 166 8.60 30.41 9.49
C GLN A 166 8.97 29.73 8.16
N VAL A 167 9.94 28.82 8.19
CA VAL A 167 10.34 28.04 7.00
C VAL A 167 9.71 26.66 7.13
N VAL A 168 8.55 26.50 6.50
CA VAL A 168 7.75 25.28 6.55
C VAL A 168 7.49 24.80 5.13
N THR A 169 7.68 23.50 4.91
CA THR A 169 7.37 22.81 3.66
C THR A 169 6.17 21.91 3.89
N CYS A 170 5.13 22.07 3.06
CA CYS A 170 4.00 21.15 2.96
C CYS A 170 4.03 20.55 1.56
N ASP A 171 4.39 19.28 1.44
CA ASP A 171 4.70 18.64 0.16
C ASP A 171 3.99 17.28 0.03
N GLN A 172 3.35 17.05 -1.12
CA GLN A 172 2.52 15.86 -1.35
C GLN A 172 3.32 14.55 -1.32
N ASP A 173 4.61 14.56 -1.63
CA ASP A 173 5.47 13.37 -1.69
C ASP A 173 6.15 13.07 -0.35
N ILE A 174 6.27 14.07 0.53
CA ILE A 174 7.08 13.98 1.75
C ILE A 174 6.26 14.16 3.05
N GLY A 175 5.21 14.99 3.03
CA GLY A 175 4.47 15.42 4.22
C GLY A 175 4.79 16.86 4.62
N LEU A 176 4.77 17.16 5.93
CA LEU A 176 5.19 18.47 6.46
C LEU A 176 6.59 18.42 7.06
N ILE A 177 7.38 19.46 6.79
CA ILE A 177 8.67 19.70 7.44
C ILE A 177 8.74 21.16 7.89
N CYS A 178 8.85 21.38 9.20
CA CYS A 178 9.25 22.66 9.77
C CYS A 178 10.66 22.58 10.35
N VAL A 179 11.55 23.49 9.90
CA VAL A 179 12.91 23.59 10.44
C VAL A 179 13.06 24.89 11.23
N GLY A 180 13.35 24.78 12.52
CA GLY A 180 13.68 25.93 13.35
C GLY A 180 14.90 26.68 12.82
N GLN A 181 14.73 27.93 12.39
CA GLN A 181 15.85 28.77 11.95
C GLN A 181 16.85 28.98 13.08
N LYS A 182 18.12 28.63 12.86
CA LYS A 182 19.25 29.19 13.63
C LYS A 182 19.63 30.56 13.05
N THR A 183 19.25 31.60 13.78
CA THR A 183 19.76 33.00 13.81
C THR A 183 19.68 33.86 12.54
N ARG A 184 18.99 35.01 12.65
CA ARG A 184 19.28 36.21 11.83
C ARG A 184 20.62 36.83 12.28
N PRO A 185 21.41 37.47 11.38
CA PRO A 185 22.70 38.07 11.72
C PRO A 185 22.62 39.42 12.45
N ASP A 186 21.43 39.87 12.84
CA ASP A 186 21.24 41.20 13.40
C ASP A 186 20.64 41.12 14.81
N HIS A 187 21.27 41.82 15.74
CA HIS A 187 20.98 41.84 17.18
C HIS A 187 19.68 42.61 17.49
N GLN A 188 18.56 42.16 16.93
CA GLN A 188 17.23 42.59 17.33
C GLN A 188 16.44 41.37 17.76
N GLU A 189 16.14 41.29 19.06
CA GLU A 189 15.28 40.26 19.62
C GLU A 189 13.94 40.22 18.89
N SER A 190 13.83 39.25 17.99
CA SER A 190 12.58 38.59 17.65
C SER A 190 12.92 37.12 17.53
N ALA A 191 13.05 36.47 18.70
CA ALA A 191 13.02 35.03 18.76
C ALA A 191 11.65 34.59 18.24
N LEU A 192 11.56 34.19 16.96
CA LEU A 192 10.52 33.27 16.52
C LEU A 192 10.86 31.91 17.12
N THR A 193 10.73 31.82 18.44
CA THR A 193 10.63 30.56 19.15
C THR A 193 9.42 29.87 18.53
N MET A 194 9.62 28.68 17.97
CA MET A 194 8.49 27.87 17.51
C MET A 194 7.56 27.67 18.69
N ARG A 195 6.34 28.19 18.58
CA ARG A 195 5.32 28.14 19.63
C ARG A 195 4.14 27.26 19.23
N SER A 196 4.13 26.77 18.00
CA SER A 196 2.98 26.06 17.44
C SER A 196 3.43 24.83 16.71
N GLY A 197 2.75 23.73 17.03
CA GLY A 197 2.83 22.50 16.27
C GLY A 197 2.06 22.63 14.95
N TYR A 198 2.27 21.66 14.09
CA TYR A 198 1.71 21.52 12.77
C TYR A 198 1.10 20.15 12.64
N ILE A 199 0.03 20.09 11.85
CA ILE A 199 -0.67 18.86 11.55
C ILE A 199 -0.85 18.73 10.06
N VAL A 200 -0.84 17.48 9.60
CA VAL A 200 -1.02 17.15 8.19
C VAL A 200 -2.21 16.21 8.00
N ALA A 201 -2.97 16.41 6.94
CA ALA A 201 -3.99 15.49 6.47
C ALA A 201 -3.72 15.17 5.01
N THR A 202 -4.04 13.95 4.58
CA THR A 202 -3.84 13.49 3.21
C THR A 202 -5.18 13.16 2.59
N TYR A 203 -5.40 13.57 1.35
CA TYR A 203 -6.52 13.11 0.54
C TYR A 203 -6.10 11.85 -0.21
N VAL A 204 -6.68 10.72 0.19
CA VAL A 204 -6.29 9.42 -0.31
C VAL A 204 -7.50 8.66 -0.83
N GLN A 205 -7.25 7.82 -1.81
CA GLN A 205 -8.21 6.84 -2.26
C GLN A 205 -8.35 5.79 -1.12
N GLN A 206 -9.55 5.62 -0.55
CA GLN A 206 -9.84 4.63 0.48
C GLN A 206 -10.66 3.43 -0.05
N PRO A 207 -10.45 2.21 0.49
CA PRO A 207 -11.29 1.07 0.14
C PRO A 207 -12.71 1.24 0.68
N HIS A 208 -13.70 0.77 -0.08
CA HIS A 208 -15.15 0.97 0.12
C HIS A 208 -15.71 0.57 1.51
N ARG A 209 -14.92 -0.09 2.38
CA ARG A 209 -15.37 -0.56 3.70
C ARG A 209 -14.56 -0.05 4.90
N LEU A 210 -13.51 0.75 4.68
CA LEU A 210 -12.69 1.34 5.75
C LEU A 210 -13.10 2.78 6.05
N VAL A 211 -14.41 3.05 6.13
CA VAL A 211 -14.90 4.28 6.79
C VAL A 211 -14.94 4.01 8.30
N LEU A 212 -13.78 3.83 8.92
CA LEU A 212 -13.67 3.70 10.37
C LEU A 212 -13.04 4.95 10.97
N ARG A 213 -13.94 5.85 11.38
CA ARG A 213 -13.86 6.79 12.51
C ARG A 213 -12.48 6.88 13.18
N LEU A 214 -11.69 7.86 12.78
CA LEU A 214 -10.81 8.53 13.73
C LEU A 214 -11.63 9.63 14.41
N HIS A 215 -12.21 9.29 15.55
CA HIS A 215 -12.81 10.28 16.44
C HIS A 215 -11.69 11.07 17.13
N ARG A 216 -11.77 12.39 16.95
CA ARG A 216 -11.32 13.48 17.83
C ARG A 216 -10.67 13.03 19.15
N HIS A 217 -9.44 13.45 19.36
CA HIS A 217 -9.10 14.09 20.62
C HIS A 217 -8.52 15.48 20.31
N LEU A 218 -9.29 16.48 20.74
CA LEU A 218 -8.91 17.87 20.91
C LEU A 218 -7.89 18.00 22.04
#